data_AF-A0A8B5Y4V6-F1
#
_entry.id   AF-A0A8B5Y4V6-F1
#
_cell.length_a   1.000
_cell.length_b   1.000
_cell.length_c   1.000
_cell.angle_alpha   90.00
_cell.angle_beta   90.00
_cell.angle_gamma   90.00
#
_symmetry.space_group_name_H-M   'P 1'
#
loop_
_entity.id
_entity.type
_entity.pdbx_description
1 polymer ?
#
loop_
_entity_poly.entity_id
_entity_poly.type
_entity_poly.pdbx_seq_one_letter_code
_entity_poly.pdbx_strand_id
1 'polypeptide(L)' 'MSEHERMKTKVIKIISGNKVTRLTVQLADTQRKREKGLMFVGKLPENEGMLFVFLEEIYG' A
#
# COMPACT_ATOMS: atom_id res chain seq x y z
N MET A 1 -10.15 -18.43 -4.20
CA MET A 1 -9.67 -17.18 -3.56
C MET A 1 -10.87 -16.28 -3.36
N SER A 2 -11.10 -15.75 -2.15
CA SER A 2 -12.21 -14.84 -1.91
C SER A 2 -11.83 -13.41 -2.35
N GLU A 3 -12.81 -12.58 -2.75
CA GLU A 3 -12.54 -11.20 -3.19
C GLU A 3 -11.79 -10.35 -2.15
N HIS A 4 -11.90 -10.71 -0.88
CA HIS A 4 -11.28 -10.04 0.26
C HIS A 4 -9.76 -10.25 0.34
N GLU A 5 -9.23 -11.32 -0.27
CA GLU A 5 -7.80 -11.66 -0.28
C GLU A 5 -7.02 -10.97 -1.40
N ARG A 6 -7.69 -10.45 -2.44
CA ARG A 6 -7.00 -9.86 -3.59
C ARG A 6 -6.30 -8.56 -3.18
N MET A 7 -5.03 -8.43 -3.55
CA MET A 7 -4.32 -7.15 -3.48
C MET A 7 -4.94 -6.16 -4.44
N LYS A 8 -5.40 -5.03 -3.91
CA LYS A 8 -5.87 -3.90 -4.71
C LYS A 8 -4.68 -2.98 -4.98
N THR A 9 -4.58 -2.47 -6.20
CA THR A 9 -3.54 -1.51 -6.57
C THR A 9 -4.17 -0.12 -6.75
N LYS A 10 -3.48 0.92 -6.31
CA LYS A 10 -3.86 2.32 -6.52
C LYS A 10 -2.65 3.14 -6.94
N VAL A 11 -2.89 4.23 -7.66
CA VAL A 11 -1.88 5.27 -7.87
C VAL A 11 -2.08 6.36 -6.82
N ILE A 12 -1.04 6.67 -6.07
CA ILE A 12 -1.01 7.80 -5.13
C ILE A 12 -0.11 8.91 -5.67
N LYS A 13 -0.39 10.14 -5.23
CA LYS A 13 0.44 11.32 -5.54
C LYS A 13 1.04 11.84 -4.23
N ILE A 14 2.36 11.93 -4.19
CA ILE A 14 3.10 12.60 -3.12
C ILE A 14 3.49 13.97 -3.63
N ILE A 15 3.04 15.02 -2.93
CA ILE A 15 3.33 16.40 -3.26
C ILE A 15 4.35 16.92 -2.26
N SER A 16 5.48 17.43 -2.76
CA SER A 16 6.56 18.03 -1.96
C SER A 16 6.98 19.35 -2.60
N GLY A 17 6.47 20.46 -2.07
CA GLY A 17 6.55 21.77 -2.71
C GLY A 17 5.92 21.73 -4.12
N ASN A 18 6.69 22.11 -5.14
CA ASN A 18 6.26 22.09 -6.54
C ASN A 18 6.45 20.73 -7.22
N LYS A 19 7.03 19.73 -6.54
CA LYS A 19 7.28 18.40 -7.09
C LYS A 19 6.10 17.48 -6.80
N VAL A 20 5.64 16.77 -7.84
CA VAL A 20 4.63 15.71 -7.73
C VAL A 20 5.27 14.38 -8.13
N THR A 21 5.30 13.44 -7.19
CA THR A 21 5.77 12.06 -7.42
C THR A 21 4.57 11.12 -7.44
N ARG A 22 4.48 10.24 -8.43
CA ARG A 22 3.41 9.25 -8.54
C ARG A 22 3.95 7.87 -8.18
N LEU A 23 3.27 7.17 -7.26
CA LEU A 23 3.62 5.81 -6.89
C LEU A 23 2.44 4.88 -7.17
N THR A 24 2.73 3.70 -7.70
CA THR A 24 1.78 2.60 -7.82
C THR A 24 1.91 1.72 -6.59
N VAL A 25 0.86 1.65 -5.77
CA VAL A 25 0.90 0.97 -4.47
C VAL A 25 -0.12 -0.15 -4.37
N GLN A 26 0.29 -1.27 -3.78
CA GLN A 26 -0.60 -2.32 -3.31
C GLN A 26 -1.20 -1.94 -1.94
N LEU A 27 -2.50 -2.18 -1.72
CA LEU A 27 -3.19 -1.80 -0.48
C LEU A 27 -3.21 -2.94 0.54
N ALA A 28 -2.48 -2.79 1.63
CA ALA A 28 -2.57 -3.67 2.79
C ALA A 28 -3.60 -3.15 3.80
N ASP A 29 -4.88 -3.31 3.45
CA ASP A 29 -6.04 -2.79 4.19
C ASP A 29 -6.62 -3.76 5.24
N THR A 30 -6.20 -5.02 5.23
CA THR A 30 -6.57 -6.01 6.26
C THR A 30 -5.34 -6.48 7.03
N GLN A 31 -5.54 -7.00 8.23
CA GLN A 31 -4.45 -7.54 9.07
C GLN A 31 -3.59 -8.55 8.31
N ARG A 32 -4.21 -9.56 7.69
CA ARG A 32 -3.49 -10.59 6.91
C ARG A 32 -2.65 -10.01 5.76
N LYS A 33 -3.15 -8.95 5.11
CA LYS A 33 -2.42 -8.27 4.02
C LYS A 33 -1.21 -7.51 4.55
N ARG A 34 -1.33 -6.88 5.73
CA ARG A 34 -0.22 -6.21 6.42
C ARG A 34 0.84 -7.21 6.89
N GLU A 35 0.42 -8.31 7.50
CA GLU A 35 1.32 -9.38 7.96
C GLU A 35 2.09 -10.02 6.79
N LYS A 36 1.44 -10.21 5.64
CA LYS A 36 2.11 -10.67 4.42
C LYS A 36 3.16 -9.67 3.93
N GLY A 37 2.85 -8.37 3.98
CA GLY A 37 3.72 -7.31 3.49
C GLY A 37 4.21 -7.58 2.05
N LEU A 38 5.50 -7.28 1.81
CA LEU A 38 6.19 -7.58 0.55
C LEU A 38 6.91 -8.95 0.57
N MET A 39 6.56 -9.86 1.49
CA MET A 39 7.17 -11.19 1.49
C MET A 39 6.94 -11.89 0.15
N PHE A 40 7.97 -12.56 -0.35
CA PHE A 40 8.00 -13.27 -1.63
C PHE A 40 7.92 -12.38 -2.89
N VAL A 41 8.06 -11.04 -2.76
CA VAL A 41 8.18 -10.13 -3.91
C VAL A 41 9.62 -10.13 -4.42
N GLY A 42 9.84 -10.60 -5.66
CA GLY A 42 11.17 -10.72 -6.25
C GLY A 42 11.78 -9.42 -6.80
N LYS A 43 10.96 -8.38 -7.03
CA LYS A 43 11.39 -7.06 -7.52
C LYS A 43 10.46 -5.97 -6.99
N LEU A 44 11.04 -4.82 -6.64
CA LEU A 44 10.30 -3.61 -6.26
C LEU A 44 10.88 -2.41 -7.02
N PRO A 45 10.29 -2.01 -8.15
CA PRO A 45 10.71 -0.83 -8.90
C PRO A 45 10.59 0.46 -8.07
N GLU A 46 11.38 1.48 -8.41
CA GLU A 46 11.48 2.74 -7.64
C GLU A 46 10.14 3.45 -7.38
N ASN A 47 9.20 3.38 -8.33
CA ASN A 47 7.88 4.01 -8.21
C ASN A 47 6.76 3.02 -7.82
N GLU A 48 7.13 1.87 -7.26
CA GLU A 48 6.20 0.85 -6.77
C GLU A 48 6.35 0.63 -5.27
N GLY A 49 5.26 0.26 -4.62
CA GLY A 49 5.27 0.07 -3.17
C GLY A 49 4.05 -0.63 -2.63
N MET A 50 3.97 -0.66 -1.30
CA MET A 50 2.80 -1.11 -0.56
C MET A 50 2.38 -0.02 0.42
N LEU A 51 1.09 0.27 0.46
CA LEU A 51 0.48 1.20 1.40
C LEU A 51 -0.24 0.42 2.49
N PHE A 52 0.27 0.53 3.72
CA PHE A 52 -0.34 -0.05 4.91
C PHE A 52 -1.41 0.91 5.42
N VAL A 53 -2.66 0.43 5.46
CA VAL A 53 -3.78 1.22 5.99
C VAL A 53 -4.11 0.70 7.38
N PHE A 54 -3.99 1.57 8.37
CA PHE A 54 -4.43 1.34 9.74
C PHE A 54 -5.67 2.21 9.94
N LEU A 55 -6.75 1.60 10.44
CA LEU A 55 -7.86 2.39 10.98
C LEU A 55 -7.32 2.99 12.27
N GLU A 56 -7.33 4.32 12.39
CA GLU A 56 -7.03 4.97 13.67
C GLU A 56 -7.96 4.37 14.73
N GLU A 57 -7.40 3.76 15.78
CA GLU A 57 -8.08 3.81 17.06
C GLU A 57 -7.89 5.24 17.56
N ILE A 58 -8.94 6.05 17.44
CA ILE A 58 -9.03 7.34 18.14
C ILE A 58 -9.02 7.00 19.63
N TYR A 59 -7.83 6.91 20.22
CA TYR A 59 -7.67 7.01 21.67
C TYR A 59 -7.74 8.49 22.01
N GLY A 60 -8.97 8.92 22.33
CA GLY A 60 -9.22 10.10 23.15
C GLY A 60 -9.23 9.70 24.63
#